data_AF-A0A3M2DUC0-F1
#
_entry.id   AF-A0A3M2DUC0-F1
#
_cell.length_a   1.000
_cell.length_b   1.000
_cell.length_c   1.000
_cell.angle_alpha   90.00
_cell.angle_beta   90.00
_cell.angle_gamma   90.00
#
_symmetry.space_group_name_H-M   'P 1'
#
loop_
_entity.id
_entity.type
_entity.pdbx_description
1 polymer ?
#
loop_
_entity_poly.entity_id
_entity_poly.type
_entity_poly.pdbx_seq_one_letter_code
_entity_poly.pdbx_strand_id
1 'polypeptide(L)'
;KNLEGFYTRFGDVEALVREEDDALAIYGSGESLQLTFVSSTRATEDDIWVLEVRGYAKDMDLYTDTGGRIEPLPVKYPERNERERLHKQYNVRVKAPWGSQ
;
A
#
# COMPACT_ATOMS: atom_id res chain seq x y z
N LYS A 1 12.99 9.35 -0.88
CA LYS A 1 13.06 9.17 -2.35
C LYS A 1 11.80 8.41 -2.78
N ASN A 2 11.15 8.77 -3.89
CA ASN A 2 10.01 8.02 -4.41
C ASN A 2 10.48 7.10 -5.54
N LEU A 3 9.81 5.96 -5.68
CA LEU A 3 9.99 5.00 -6.76
C LEU A 3 9.18 5.45 -7.96
N GLU A 4 9.64 5.10 -9.16
CA GLU A 4 8.85 5.33 -10.36
C GLU A 4 7.68 4.34 -10.41
N GLY A 5 6.47 4.84 -10.67
CA GLY A 5 5.30 3.99 -10.87
C GLY A 5 4.00 4.63 -10.41
N PHE A 6 2.98 3.78 -10.28
CA PHE A 6 1.64 4.15 -9.86
C PHE A 6 1.47 4.00 -8.35
N TYR A 7 1.07 5.10 -7.72
CA TYR A 7 0.73 5.19 -6.31
C TYR A 7 -0.79 5.29 -6.14
N THR A 8 -1.26 4.86 -4.98
CA THR A 8 -2.66 4.96 -4.61
C THR A 8 -3.09 6.42 -4.45
N ARG A 9 -4.28 6.74 -4.96
CA ARG A 9 -4.95 8.03 -4.76
C ARG A 9 -5.09 8.35 -3.27
N PHE A 10 -5.19 9.63 -2.94
CA PHE A 10 -5.60 10.04 -1.60
C PHE A 10 -7.12 9.88 -1.41
N GLY A 11 -7.54 9.83 -0.14
CA GLY A 11 -8.94 9.68 0.25
C GLY A 11 -9.28 8.23 0.58
N ASP A 12 -10.55 7.88 0.41
CA ASP A 12 -11.06 6.55 0.73
C ASP A 12 -10.48 5.48 -0.21
N VAL A 13 -9.81 4.53 0.42
CA VAL A 13 -9.10 3.39 -0.16
C VAL A 13 -9.41 2.09 0.60
N GLU A 14 -10.48 2.04 1.39
CA GLU A 14 -10.83 0.86 2.23
C GLU A 14 -10.81 -0.44 1.42
N ALA A 15 -11.31 -0.40 0.19
CA ALA A 15 -11.35 -1.54 -0.71
C ALA A 15 -9.97 -2.18 -1.00
N LEU A 16 -8.87 -1.42 -0.88
CA LEU A 16 -7.50 -1.94 -1.09
C LEU A 16 -6.90 -2.64 0.13
N VAL A 17 -7.50 -2.49 1.32
CA VAL A 17 -6.92 -2.95 2.59
C VAL A 17 -7.85 -3.82 3.41
N ARG A 18 -9.09 -4.00 2.95
CA ARG A 18 -10.12 -4.77 3.66
C ARG A 18 -9.91 -6.29 3.56
N GLU A 19 -9.35 -6.77 2.47
CA GLU A 19 -9.17 -8.21 2.19
C GLU A 19 -7.71 -8.51 1.83
N GLU A 20 -7.26 -9.74 2.12
CA GLU A 20 -5.95 -10.24 1.67
C GLU A 20 -6.10 -10.90 0.28
N ASP A 21 -6.14 -10.09 -0.77
CA ASP A 21 -6.43 -10.52 -2.15
C ASP A 21 -5.41 -10.01 -3.19
N ASP A 22 -4.19 -9.72 -2.74
CA ASP A 22 -3.10 -9.08 -3.49
C ASP A 22 -3.38 -7.66 -4.00
N ALA A 23 -4.55 -7.07 -3.71
CA ALA A 23 -4.73 -5.64 -3.79
C ALA A 23 -3.84 -4.94 -2.75
N LEU A 24 -3.26 -3.80 -3.12
CA LEU A 24 -2.27 -3.11 -2.30
C LEU A 24 -2.53 -1.61 -2.36
N ALA A 25 -2.58 -0.99 -1.19
CA ALA A 25 -2.36 0.44 -1.06
C ALA A 25 -0.86 0.75 -1.14
N ILE A 26 -0.49 1.54 -2.13
CA ILE A 26 0.89 1.92 -2.47
C ILE A 26 1.09 3.38 -2.11
N TYR A 27 1.92 3.63 -1.11
CA TYR A 27 2.23 4.96 -0.61
C TYR A 27 3.75 5.15 -0.49
N GLY A 28 4.18 6.40 -0.65
CA GLY A 28 5.58 6.80 -0.63
C GLY A 28 6.00 7.45 0.68
N SER A 29 7.23 7.96 0.69
CA SER A 29 7.76 8.71 1.84
C SER A 29 6.91 9.96 2.11
N GLY A 30 6.51 10.16 3.37
CA GLY A 30 5.65 11.26 3.81
C GLY A 30 4.15 11.02 3.61
N GLU A 31 3.75 9.85 3.10
CA GLU A 31 2.35 9.44 2.98
C GLU A 31 2.02 8.38 4.03
N SER A 32 0.75 8.30 4.44
CA SER A 32 0.28 7.35 5.44
C SER A 32 -1.10 6.81 5.10
N LEU A 33 -1.40 5.62 5.62
CA LEU A 33 -2.77 5.10 5.73
C LEU A 33 -3.28 5.38 7.13
N GLN A 34 -4.48 5.95 7.21
CA GLN A 34 -5.17 6.16 8.47
C GLN A 34 -6.27 5.10 8.61
N LEU A 35 -6.21 4.33 9.69
CA LEU A 35 -7.22 3.35 10.05
C LEU A 35 -8.02 3.91 11.22
N THR A 36 -9.34 3.81 11.15
CA THR A 36 -10.24 4.19 12.22
C THR A 36 -11.20 3.03 12.45
N PHE A 37 -11.31 2.61 13.71
CA PHE A 37 -12.20 1.53 14.10
C PHE A 37 -13.06 1.99 15.28
N VAL A 38 -14.25 1.42 15.38
CA VAL A 38 -15.14 1.64 16.53
C VAL A 38 -14.87 0.53 17.52
N SER A 39 -14.47 0.90 18.74
CA SER A 39 -14.40 -0.06 19.84
C SER A 39 -15.81 -0.41 20.30
N SER A 40 -16.09 -1.69 20.51
CA SER A 40 -17.37 -2.17 21.06
C SER A 40 -17.53 -1.85 22.56
N THR A 41 -16.44 -1.51 23.23
CA THR A 41 -16.40 -1.10 24.64
C THR A 41 -15.67 0.23 24.81
N ARG A 42 -15.92 0.92 25.92
CA ARG A 42 -15.15 2.13 26.25
C ARG A 42 -13.71 1.73 26.55
N ALA A 43 -12.77 2.31 25.81
CA ALA A 43 -11.37 2.04 26.01
C ALA A 43 -10.93 2.50 27.41
N THR A 44 -10.11 1.69 28.08
CA THR A 44 -9.45 2.03 29.35
C THR A 44 -7.96 2.30 29.13
N GLU A 45 -7.28 2.86 30.14
CA GLU A 45 -5.84 3.14 30.06
C GLU A 45 -4.98 1.87 30.00
N ASP A 46 -5.53 0.74 30.41
CA ASP A 46 -4.86 -0.57 30.40
C ASP A 46 -5.07 -1.34 29.08
N ASP A 47 -5.87 -0.81 28.15
CA ASP A 47 -6.18 -1.52 26.91
C ASP A 47 -5.00 -1.51 25.95
N ILE A 48 -4.67 -2.68 25.42
CA ILE A 48 -3.64 -2.86 24.39
C ILE A 48 -4.32 -3.13 23.06
N TRP A 49 -4.05 -2.26 22.09
CA TRP A 49 -4.50 -2.42 20.70
C TRP A 49 -3.38 -3.01 19.86
N VAL A 50 -3.67 -4.10 19.15
CA VAL A 50 -2.73 -4.73 18.22
C VAL A 50 -3.27 -4.55 16.80
N LEU A 51 -2.45 -3.99 15.93
CA LEU A 51 -2.72 -3.89 14.51
C LEU A 51 -1.90 -4.96 13.78
N GLU A 52 -2.59 -5.88 13.12
CA GLU A 52 -1.97 -6.83 12.22
C GLU A 52 -2.07 -6.33 10.78
N VAL A 53 -0.93 -6.25 10.10
CA VAL A 53 -0.84 -5.76 8.72
C VAL A 53 -0.22 -6.83 7.83
N ARG A 54 -0.74 -6.97 6.61
CA ARG A 54 -0.12 -7.71 5.52
C ARG A 54 0.37 -6.72 4.48
N GLY A 55 1.66 -6.69 4.24
CA GLY A 55 2.24 -5.71 3.32
C GLY A 55 3.68 -6.01 3.00
N TYR A 56 4.21 -5.19 2.09
CA TYR A 56 5.56 -5.33 1.56
C TYR A 56 6.29 -4.01 1.69
N ALA A 57 7.57 -4.08 2.06
CA ALA A 57 8.50 -2.97 1.95
C ALA A 57 9.41 -3.24 0.75
N LYS A 58 9.40 -2.35 -0.24
CA LYS A 58 10.34 -2.43 -1.36
C LYS A 58 11.69 -1.90 -0.89
N ASP A 59 12.71 -2.74 -0.92
CA ASP A 59 14.10 -2.32 -0.73
C ASP A 59 14.59 -1.53 -1.96
N MET A 60 15.53 -0.61 -1.74
CA MET A 60 16.08 0.30 -2.75
C MET A 60 17.61 0.29 -2.75
N ASP A 61 18.23 -0.83 -2.40
CA ASP A 61 19.67 -0.98 -2.42
C ASP A 61 20.23 -1.19 -3.84
N LEU A 62 21.56 -1.20 -3.96
CA LEU A 62 22.27 -1.36 -5.24
C LEU A 62 22.11 -2.77 -5.85
N TYR A 63 21.62 -3.74 -5.07
CA TYR A 63 21.47 -5.13 -5.49
C TYR A 63 20.02 -5.49 -5.81
N THR A 64 19.09 -4.56 -5.63
CA THR A 64 17.70 -4.71 -6.02
C THR A 64 17.54 -4.35 -7.50
N ASP A 65 17.37 -5.38 -8.35
CA ASP A 65 17.24 -5.25 -9.82
C ASP A 65 16.28 -4.12 -10.26
N THR A 66 15.09 -4.08 -9.66
CA THR A 66 14.06 -3.06 -9.91
C THR A 66 13.91 -2.06 -8.77
N GLY A 67 14.97 -1.80 -8.00
CA GLY A 67 14.94 -0.95 -6.79
C GLY A 67 14.58 0.53 -7.03
N GLY A 68 14.53 0.96 -8.30
CA GLY A 68 14.07 2.30 -8.70
C GLY A 68 12.59 2.39 -9.06
N ARG A 69 11.85 1.26 -9.11
CA ARG A 69 10.46 1.18 -9.59
C ARG A 69 9.56 0.49 -8.55
N ILE A 70 8.28 0.85 -8.57
CA ILE A 70 7.25 0.15 -7.79
C ILE A 70 7.13 -1.30 -8.28
N GLU A 71 6.96 -1.46 -9.59
CA GLU A 71 6.85 -2.76 -10.22
C GLU A 71 8.18 -3.55 -10.18
N PRO A 72 8.12 -4.90 -10.20
CA PRO A 72 6.91 -5.71 -10.12
C PRO A 72 6.33 -5.70 -8.70
N LEU A 73 5.00 -5.63 -8.62
CA LEU A 73 4.27 -5.86 -7.38
C LEU A 73 4.21 -7.36 -7.05
N PRO A 74 4.29 -7.73 -5.76
CA PRO A 74 4.18 -9.13 -5.33
C PRO A 74 2.79 -9.69 -5.62
N VAL A 75 2.73 -11.02 -5.75
CA VAL A 75 1.51 -11.81 -5.99
C VAL A 75 1.62 -13.07 -5.13
N LYS A 76 0.59 -13.33 -4.32
CA LYS A 76 0.48 -14.51 -3.45
C LYS A 76 -0.69 -15.42 -3.85
N TYR A 77 -1.77 -14.82 -4.36
CA TYR A 77 -3.03 -15.44 -4.77
C TYR A 77 -3.35 -15.11 -6.24
N PRO A 78 -2.56 -15.62 -7.20
CA PRO A 78 -2.69 -15.27 -8.62
C PRO A 78 -4.05 -15.62 -9.24
N GLU A 79 -4.80 -16.54 -8.62
CA GLU A 79 -6.15 -16.93 -9.03
C GLU A 79 -7.24 -15.90 -8.67
N ARG A 80 -6.95 -14.95 -7.77
CA ARG A 80 -7.87 -13.88 -7.40
C ARG A 80 -7.78 -12.73 -8.40
N ASN A 81 -8.93 -12.27 -8.88
CA ASN A 81 -9.03 -11.28 -9.96
C ASN A 81 -9.22 -9.83 -9.48
N GLU A 82 -9.50 -9.64 -8.19
CA GLU A 82 -9.93 -8.33 -7.68
C GLU A 82 -8.80 -7.29 -7.66
N ARG A 83 -7.56 -7.75 -7.46
CA ARG A 83 -6.33 -6.96 -7.51
C ARG A 83 -6.26 -6.04 -8.73
N GLU A 84 -6.41 -6.59 -9.94
CA GLU A 84 -6.25 -5.80 -11.17
C GLU A 84 -7.31 -4.70 -11.28
N ARG A 85 -8.55 -5.03 -10.93
CA ARG A 85 -9.67 -4.10 -10.92
C ARG A 85 -9.41 -2.95 -9.94
N LEU A 86 -8.99 -3.28 -8.72
CA LEU A 86 -8.72 -2.31 -7.67
C LEU A 86 -7.48 -1.46 -7.97
N HIS A 87 -6.37 -2.06 -8.42
CA HIS A 87 -5.18 -1.31 -8.80
C HIS A 87 -5.48 -0.32 -9.93
N LYS A 88 -6.25 -0.72 -10.95
CA LYS A 88 -6.67 0.19 -12.02
C LYS A 88 -7.54 1.34 -11.52
N GLN A 89 -8.40 1.09 -10.54
CA GLN A 89 -9.31 2.10 -9.99
C GLN A 89 -8.60 3.08 -9.04
N TYR A 90 -7.66 2.60 -8.22
CA TYR A 90 -7.12 3.36 -7.09
C TYR A 90 -5.65 3.79 -7.29
N ASN A 91 -4.82 3.04 -8.03
CA ASN A 91 -3.40 3.35 -8.25
C ASN A 91 -3.23 4.26 -9.48
N VAL A 92 -3.66 5.51 -9.35
CA VAL A 92 -3.75 6.46 -10.47
C VAL A 92 -2.74 7.61 -10.38
N ARG A 93 -1.96 7.69 -9.30
CA ARG A 93 -0.98 8.76 -9.11
C ARG A 93 0.38 8.34 -9.63
N VAL A 94 0.80 8.90 -10.75
CA VAL A 94 2.14 8.63 -11.31
C VAL A 94 3.19 9.45 -10.57
N LYS A 95 4.27 8.81 -10.12
CA LYS A 95 5.49 9.49 -9.67
C LYS A 95 6.67 9.07 -10.55
N ALA A 96 7.48 10.04 -10.93
CA ALA A 96 8.75 9.83 -11.62
C ALA A 96 9.91 9.72 -10.60
N PRO A 97 11.08 9.19 -11.00
CA PRO A 97 12.28 9.25 -10.17
C PRO A 97 12.60 10.68 -9.78
N TRP A 98 13.16 10.85 -8.58
CA TRP A 98 13.63 12.15 -8.12
C TRP A 98 14.80 12.62 -9.01
N GLY A 99 14.70 13.82 -9.58
CA GLY A 99 15.71 14.38 -10.51
C GLY A 99 15.38 14.20 -12.01
N SER A 100 14.24 13.62 -12.35
CA SER A 100 13.71 13.62 -13.72
C SER A 100 12.98 14.94 -14.00
N GLN A 101 13.71 15.98 -14.38
CA GLN A 101 13.20 17.15 -15.11
C GLN A 101 13.91 17.24 -16.46
#